data_AF-A0AAD5PWJ4-F1
#
_entry.id   AF-A0AAD5PWJ4-F1
#
_cell.length_a   1.000
_cell.length_b   1.000
_cell.length_c   1.000
_cell.angle_alpha   90.00
_cell.angle_beta   90.00
_cell.angle_gamma   90.00
#
_symmetry.space_group_name_H-M   'P 1'
#
loop_
_entity.id
_entity.type
_entity.pdbx_description
1 polymer ?
#
loop_
_entity_poly.entity_id
_entity_poly.type
_entity_poly.pdbx_seq_one_letter_code
_entity_poly.pdbx_strand_id
1 'polypeptide(L)'
;MSSKNFRNQPSQNPTRRTPYTNPPYKQSTATTSVALPQPFSEADEQKAIPYANGLYFALVEYLTPALRYFLYRRRLLSPSSTNYDCADLLYRIIDETNQNANFLSAPISTRHLYKAVQGRNLVCHISLPEIFKEWEEILRCWTRVCEAMADTAAADNIRTVRLRLVRQEYRRAVDGRAMRLHIRAYNEGDAFGIGEMLYYCILKYMAPSIRKFLELKNPSIAFSLDLYENLKDIIAKQKQNADYLADAGTTRNDERTLKMSMKARNQCCHGFFADMFYNWESYLASWIELLNVIGAIEAKEKLQSMYNTLIDRKNKGRSIRSAVFL
;
A
#
# COMPACT_ATOMS: atom_id res chain seq x y z
N MET A 1 39.39 -17.40 -46.94
CA MET A 1 40.03 -17.41 -45.61
C MET A 1 40.44 -16.00 -45.26
N SER A 2 39.73 -15.33 -44.36
CA SER A 2 40.18 -14.08 -43.72
C SER A 2 39.36 -13.88 -42.44
N SER A 3 39.95 -14.26 -41.31
CA SER A 3 39.37 -14.18 -39.98
C SER A 3 39.52 -12.75 -39.45
N LYS A 4 38.40 -12.08 -39.17
CA LYS A 4 38.40 -10.76 -38.50
C LYS A 4 38.38 -10.98 -36.99
N ASN A 5 39.51 -10.66 -36.35
CA ASN A 5 39.69 -10.61 -34.91
C ASN A 5 38.77 -9.56 -34.26
N PHE A 6 37.80 -10.02 -33.47
CA PHE A 6 37.07 -9.16 -32.53
C PHE A 6 37.95 -8.90 -31.29
N ARG A 7 38.36 -7.65 -31.11
CA ARG A 7 38.97 -7.16 -29.86
C ARG A 7 37.91 -7.11 -28.77
N ASN A 8 38.05 -7.98 -27.77
CA ASN A 8 37.34 -7.89 -26.50
C ASN A 8 37.74 -6.60 -25.76
N GLN A 9 36.80 -5.68 -25.56
CA GLN A 9 36.93 -4.63 -24.57
C GLN A 9 36.56 -5.17 -23.19
N PRO A 10 37.27 -4.77 -22.12
CA PRO A 10 36.96 -5.20 -20.77
C PRO A 10 35.62 -4.61 -20.30
N SER A 11 34.74 -5.49 -19.85
CA SER A 11 33.52 -5.18 -19.13
C SER A 11 33.85 -4.36 -17.88
N GLN A 12 33.34 -3.13 -17.82
CA GLN A 12 33.40 -2.33 -16.59
C GLN A 12 32.51 -2.99 -15.54
N ASN A 13 33.14 -3.40 -14.43
CA ASN A 13 32.47 -3.94 -13.26
C ASN A 13 31.40 -2.95 -12.76
N PRO A 14 30.14 -3.36 -12.57
CA PRO A 14 29.14 -2.53 -11.95
C PRO A 14 29.55 -2.28 -10.49
N THR A 15 29.80 -1.02 -10.16
CA THR A 15 30.05 -0.56 -8.79
C THR A 15 28.89 -1.02 -7.90
N ARG A 16 29.25 -1.78 -6.86
CA ARG A 16 28.34 -2.32 -5.85
C ARG A 16 27.76 -1.14 -5.05
N ARG A 17 26.65 -0.56 -5.51
CA ARG A 17 25.94 0.51 -4.80
C ARG A 17 25.40 -0.03 -3.47
N THR A 18 25.60 0.73 -2.41
CA THR A 18 25.06 0.45 -1.07
C THR A 18 23.53 0.42 -1.11
N PRO A 19 22.86 -0.47 -0.35
CA PRO A 19 21.40 -0.44 -0.20
C PRO A 19 20.98 0.93 0.35
N TYR A 20 19.98 1.54 -0.29
CA TYR A 20 19.41 2.81 0.15
C TYR A 20 18.71 2.62 1.50
N THR A 21 19.17 3.35 2.52
CA THR A 21 18.50 3.49 3.80
C THR A 21 17.62 4.74 3.76
N ASN A 22 16.30 4.56 3.93
CA ASN A 22 15.36 5.68 4.01
C ASN A 22 15.85 6.74 5.01
N PRO A 23 15.96 8.03 4.63
CA PRO A 23 16.26 9.08 5.58
C PRO A 23 15.11 9.21 6.59
N PRO A 24 15.40 9.47 7.88
CA PRO A 24 14.38 9.68 8.89
C PRO A 24 13.51 10.89 8.52
N TYR A 25 12.20 10.69 8.54
CA TYR A 25 11.19 11.72 8.31
C TYR A 25 11.35 12.85 9.33
N LYS A 26 11.83 14.02 8.91
CA LYS A 26 11.83 15.23 9.74
C LYS A 26 10.45 15.87 9.66
N GLN A 27 9.64 15.72 10.70
CA GLN A 27 8.47 16.56 10.93
C GLN A 27 8.94 18.01 11.06
N SER A 28 8.38 18.90 10.24
CA SER A 28 8.69 20.33 10.27
C SER A 28 8.10 20.96 11.54
N THR A 29 8.97 21.42 12.45
CA THR A 29 8.59 22.15 13.66
C THR A 29 8.34 23.62 13.32
N ALA A 30 7.09 23.98 13.06
CA ALA A 30 6.64 25.37 13.08
C ALA A 30 5.81 25.59 14.34
N THR A 31 6.38 26.33 15.30
CA THR A 31 5.76 26.68 16.58
C THR A 31 4.82 27.86 16.38
N THR A 32 3.56 27.55 16.14
CA THR A 32 2.45 28.50 16.34
C THR A 32 1.55 27.87 17.40
N SER A 33 1.06 28.68 18.34
CA SER A 33 0.06 28.28 19.33
C SER A 33 -1.25 27.89 18.62
N VAL A 34 -1.29 26.65 18.13
CA VAL A 34 -2.42 26.07 17.42
C VAL A 34 -3.30 25.42 18.49
N ALA A 35 -4.54 25.90 18.60
CA ALA A 35 -5.59 25.17 19.32
C ALA A 35 -5.48 23.69 18.95
N LEU A 36 -5.46 22.79 19.95
CA LEU A 36 -5.32 21.35 19.73
C LEU A 36 -6.23 20.97 18.53
N PRO A 37 -5.66 20.44 17.44
CA PRO A 37 -6.44 20.09 16.27
C PRO A 37 -7.60 19.23 16.74
N GLN A 38 -8.83 19.60 16.38
CA GLN A 38 -9.96 18.77 16.75
C GLN A 38 -9.69 17.35 16.27
N PRO A 39 -9.89 16.33 17.12
CA PRO A 39 -9.64 14.96 16.75
C PRO A 39 -10.49 14.62 15.51
N PHE A 40 -9.86 13.96 14.55
CA PHE A 40 -10.53 13.54 13.32
C PHE A 40 -11.69 12.62 13.68
N SER A 41 -12.92 13.04 13.39
CA SER A 41 -14.11 12.35 13.89
C SER A 41 -14.34 11.02 13.19
N GLU A 42 -15.02 10.08 13.85
CA GLU A 42 -15.40 8.80 13.22
C GLU A 42 -16.24 9.00 11.94
N ALA A 43 -17.07 10.05 11.91
CA ALA A 43 -17.84 10.41 10.72
C ALA A 43 -16.94 10.89 9.56
N ASP A 44 -15.89 11.66 9.86
CA ASP A 44 -14.93 12.10 8.85
C ASP A 44 -14.04 10.95 8.37
N GLU A 45 -13.72 9.99 9.25
CA GLU A 45 -13.04 8.75 8.87
C GLU A 45 -13.86 7.94 7.87
N GLN A 46 -15.16 7.75 8.12
CA GLN A 46 -16.02 7.03 7.18
C GLN A 46 -16.07 7.72 5.81
N LYS A 47 -16.04 9.06 5.78
CA LYS A 47 -15.94 9.83 4.53
C LYS A 47 -14.56 9.76 3.87
N ALA A 48 -13.49 9.60 4.66
CA ALA A 48 -12.12 9.53 4.15
C ALA A 48 -11.78 8.18 3.52
N ILE A 49 -12.37 7.09 4.00
CA ILE A 49 -12.06 5.71 3.56
C ILE A 49 -12.22 5.50 2.04
N PRO A 50 -13.31 5.95 1.38
CA PRO A 50 -13.42 5.83 -0.07
C PRO A 50 -12.30 6.54 -0.84
N TYR A 51 -11.82 7.69 -0.35
CA TYR A 51 -10.68 8.40 -0.97
C TYR A 51 -9.38 7.64 -0.76
N ALA A 52 -9.13 7.13 0.45
CA ALA A 52 -7.95 6.31 0.73
C ALA A 52 -7.91 5.05 -0.16
N ASN A 53 -9.06 4.40 -0.36
CA ASN A 53 -9.17 3.24 -1.23
C ASN A 53 -8.98 3.60 -2.71
N GLY A 54 -9.58 4.70 -3.18
CA GLY A 54 -9.40 5.21 -4.55
C GLY A 54 -7.95 5.59 -4.85
N LEU A 55 -7.24 6.17 -3.87
CA LEU A 55 -5.81 6.44 -3.97
C LEU A 55 -4.99 5.16 -4.04
N TYR A 56 -5.26 4.18 -3.17
CA TYR A 56 -4.56 2.89 -3.23
C TYR A 56 -4.77 2.19 -4.56
N PHE A 57 -6.00 2.15 -5.06
CA PHE A 57 -6.35 1.63 -6.38
C PHE A 57 -5.51 2.31 -7.48
N ALA A 58 -5.52 3.64 -7.55
CA ALA A 58 -4.76 4.38 -8.55
C ALA A 58 -3.24 4.17 -8.43
N LEU A 59 -2.74 4.01 -7.19
CA LEU A 59 -1.34 3.70 -6.91
C LEU A 59 -0.94 2.34 -7.49
N VAL A 60 -1.73 1.29 -7.25
CA VAL A 60 -1.37 -0.09 -7.61
C VAL A 60 -1.70 -0.45 -9.06
N GLU A 61 -2.85 -0.01 -9.59
CA GLU A 61 -3.28 -0.38 -10.96
C GLU A 61 -2.68 0.51 -12.05
N TYR A 62 -2.29 1.75 -11.73
CA TYR A 62 -1.85 2.72 -12.75
C TYR A 62 -0.46 3.30 -12.50
N LEU A 63 -0.24 3.96 -11.36
CA LEU A 63 1.03 4.67 -11.15
C LEU A 63 2.21 3.70 -11.04
N THR A 64 2.12 2.69 -10.18
CA THR A 64 3.23 1.74 -9.94
C THR A 64 3.61 0.98 -11.22
N PRO A 65 2.67 0.42 -12.00
CA PRO A 65 2.98 -0.20 -13.29
C PRO A 65 3.63 0.76 -14.28
N ALA A 66 3.15 2.01 -14.37
CA ALA A 66 3.72 3.02 -15.27
C ALA A 66 5.19 3.35 -14.92
N LEU A 67 5.47 3.59 -13.63
CA LEU A 67 6.83 3.84 -13.13
C LEU A 67 7.76 2.67 -13.46
N ARG A 68 7.30 1.45 -13.17
CA ARG A 68 8.06 0.22 -13.39
C ARG A 68 8.35 0.01 -14.87
N TYR A 69 7.34 0.14 -15.73
CA TYR A 69 7.49 0.00 -17.18
C TYR A 69 8.44 1.06 -17.75
N PHE A 70 8.34 2.31 -17.30
CA PHE A 70 9.24 3.38 -17.70
C PHE A 70 10.70 3.06 -17.33
N LEU A 71 10.97 2.70 -16.08
CA LEU A 71 12.31 2.35 -15.61
C LEU A 71 12.85 1.08 -16.30
N TYR A 72 12.00 0.12 -16.61
CA TYR A 72 12.36 -1.05 -17.42
C TYR A 72 12.81 -0.64 -18.83
N ARG A 73 12.03 0.20 -19.54
CA ARG A 73 12.42 0.71 -20.87
C ARG A 73 13.72 1.50 -20.86
N ARG A 74 14.01 2.18 -19.75
CA ARG A 74 15.30 2.88 -19.51
C ARG A 74 16.45 1.95 -19.11
N ARG A 75 16.23 0.63 -19.06
CA ARG A 75 17.21 -0.39 -18.62
C ARG A 75 17.70 -0.20 -17.19
N LEU A 76 16.88 0.44 -16.36
CA LEU A 76 17.16 0.66 -14.95
C LEU A 76 16.61 -0.51 -14.11
N LEU A 77 15.58 -1.21 -14.57
CA LEU A 77 15.08 -2.41 -13.92
C LEU A 77 15.38 -3.67 -14.74
N SER A 78 15.77 -4.74 -14.05
CA SER A 78 15.86 -6.07 -14.65
C SER A 78 14.47 -6.58 -15.07
N PRO A 79 14.33 -7.33 -16.17
CA PRO A 79 13.10 -8.06 -16.48
C PRO A 79 12.64 -8.99 -15.34
N SER A 80 13.58 -9.53 -14.56
CA SER A 80 13.31 -10.39 -13.40
C SER A 80 13.07 -9.62 -12.09
N SER A 81 13.12 -8.28 -12.11
CA SER A 81 12.90 -7.47 -10.92
C SER A 81 11.52 -7.75 -10.35
N THR A 82 11.40 -8.06 -9.07
CA THR A 82 10.10 -8.17 -8.38
C THR A 82 9.75 -6.91 -7.59
N ASN A 83 10.52 -5.81 -7.75
CA ASN A 83 10.26 -4.58 -7.03
C ASN A 83 9.04 -3.84 -7.59
N TYR A 84 8.04 -3.66 -6.73
CA TYR A 84 6.87 -2.80 -6.96
C TYR A 84 6.65 -1.82 -5.80
N ASP A 85 7.64 -1.59 -4.93
CA ASP A 85 7.55 -0.49 -3.97
C ASP A 85 7.57 0.83 -4.74
N CYS A 86 6.40 1.47 -4.85
CA CYS A 86 6.24 2.72 -5.57
C CYS A 86 7.16 3.83 -5.05
N ALA A 87 7.48 3.85 -3.75
CA ALA A 87 8.40 4.85 -3.21
C ALA A 87 9.80 4.65 -3.78
N ASP A 88 10.32 3.41 -3.78
CA ASP A 88 11.63 3.09 -4.35
C ASP A 88 11.70 3.48 -5.84
N LEU A 89 10.66 3.18 -6.60
CA LEU A 89 10.58 3.54 -8.02
C LEU A 89 10.57 5.06 -8.22
N LEU A 90 9.80 5.81 -7.42
CA LEU A 90 9.77 7.27 -7.47
C LEU A 90 11.10 7.91 -7.07
N TYR A 91 11.73 7.45 -5.99
CA TYR A 91 13.05 7.92 -5.57
C TYR A 91 14.09 7.69 -6.65
N ARG A 92 14.04 6.54 -7.32
CA ARG A 92 14.92 6.30 -8.46
C ARG A 92 14.69 7.28 -9.61
N ILE A 93 13.44 7.61 -9.94
CA ILE A 93 13.16 8.65 -10.95
C ILE A 93 13.69 10.01 -10.51
N ILE A 94 13.55 10.37 -9.23
CA ILE A 94 14.09 11.62 -8.67
C ILE A 94 15.61 11.68 -8.87
N ASP A 95 16.32 10.61 -8.50
CA ASP A 95 17.79 10.56 -8.59
C ASP A 95 18.28 10.70 -10.03
N GLU A 96 17.64 10.02 -10.97
CA GLU A 96 17.98 10.08 -12.40
C GLU A 96 17.64 11.46 -13.00
N THR A 97 16.51 12.07 -12.59
CA THR A 97 16.12 13.42 -13.04
C THR A 97 17.08 14.49 -12.51
N ASN A 98 17.57 14.34 -11.29
CA ASN A 98 18.57 15.25 -10.72
C ASN A 98 19.93 15.15 -11.44
N GLN A 99 20.27 13.98 -11.97
CA GLN A 99 21.51 13.76 -12.74
C GLN A 99 21.36 14.18 -14.20
N ASN A 100 20.15 14.08 -14.75
CA ASN A 100 19.86 14.39 -16.15
C ASN A 100 18.48 15.04 -16.29
N ALA A 101 18.46 16.34 -16.57
CA ALA A 101 17.22 17.10 -16.75
C ALA A 101 16.34 16.60 -17.91
N ASN A 102 16.93 15.88 -18.88
CA ASN A 102 16.22 15.27 -20.02
C ASN A 102 15.88 13.78 -19.80
N PHE A 103 15.99 13.29 -18.56
CA PHE A 103 15.66 11.90 -18.22
C PHE A 103 14.18 11.60 -18.45
N LEU A 104 13.30 12.56 -18.13
CA LEU A 104 11.86 12.49 -18.37
C LEU A 104 11.49 13.08 -19.74
N SER A 105 10.37 12.63 -20.28
CA SER A 105 9.87 13.05 -21.60
C SER A 105 9.27 14.46 -21.58
N ALA A 106 8.76 14.90 -20.44
CA ALA A 106 8.31 16.27 -20.23
C ALA A 106 8.86 16.80 -18.89
N PRO A 107 9.07 18.12 -18.78
CA PRO A 107 9.60 18.72 -17.56
C PRO A 107 8.60 18.57 -16.41
N ILE A 108 9.11 18.13 -15.25
CA ILE A 108 8.39 18.11 -13.99
C ILE A 108 9.35 18.55 -12.88
N SER A 109 8.86 19.36 -11.93
CA SER A 109 9.71 19.78 -10.83
C SER A 109 9.89 18.65 -9.81
N THR A 110 11.09 18.56 -9.21
CA THR A 110 11.39 17.60 -8.16
C THR A 110 10.42 17.69 -6.99
N ARG A 111 9.87 18.89 -6.70
CA ARG A 111 8.80 19.08 -5.71
C ARG A 111 7.57 18.23 -5.99
N HIS A 112 7.14 18.12 -7.25
CA HIS A 112 6.02 17.25 -7.60
C HIS A 112 6.36 15.77 -7.43
N LEU A 113 7.58 15.34 -7.78
CA LEU A 113 8.00 13.96 -7.54
C LEU A 113 8.00 13.60 -6.04
N TYR A 114 8.52 14.49 -5.18
CA TYR A 114 8.41 14.30 -3.73
C TYR A 114 6.97 14.34 -3.21
N LYS A 115 6.09 15.15 -3.81
CA LYS A 115 4.66 15.16 -3.47
C LYS A 115 3.99 13.83 -3.84
N ALA A 116 4.38 13.21 -4.94
CA ALA A 116 3.91 11.88 -5.33
C ALA A 116 4.33 10.82 -4.29
N VAL A 117 5.58 10.88 -3.81
CA VAL A 117 6.07 10.01 -2.72
C VAL A 117 5.30 10.25 -1.42
N GLN A 118 5.06 11.52 -1.06
CA GLN A 118 4.25 11.88 0.10
C GLN A 118 2.85 11.27 0.00
N GLY A 119 2.18 11.42 -1.15
CA GLY A 119 0.87 10.84 -1.39
C GLY A 119 0.85 9.32 -1.19
N ARG A 120 1.86 8.61 -1.72
CA ARG A 120 2.02 7.17 -1.46
C ARG A 120 2.15 6.88 0.02
N ASN A 121 2.99 7.62 0.75
CA ASN A 121 3.23 7.36 2.17
C ASN A 121 1.95 7.60 3.00
N LEU A 122 1.18 8.65 2.70
CA LEU A 122 -0.12 8.88 3.35
C LEU A 122 -1.06 7.69 3.19
N VAL A 123 -1.13 7.11 1.98
CA VAL A 123 -1.92 5.90 1.69
C VAL A 123 -1.40 4.71 2.50
N CYS A 124 -0.10 4.40 2.41
CA CYS A 124 0.49 3.25 3.08
C CYS A 124 0.41 3.30 4.62
N HIS A 125 0.40 4.51 5.19
CA HIS A 125 0.27 4.76 6.63
C HIS A 125 -1.14 5.13 7.08
N ILE A 126 -2.12 5.11 6.18
CA ILE A 126 -3.55 5.35 6.48
C ILE A 126 -3.73 6.69 7.20
N SER A 127 -3.04 7.72 6.72
CA SER A 127 -3.14 9.09 7.22
C SER A 127 -4.45 9.74 6.74
N LEU A 128 -5.59 9.25 7.25
CA LEU A 128 -6.93 9.65 6.79
C LEU A 128 -7.19 11.16 6.88
N PRO A 129 -6.77 11.90 7.92
CA PRO A 129 -6.97 13.34 7.96
C PRO A 129 -6.32 14.07 6.78
N GLU A 130 -5.06 13.73 6.48
CA GLU A 130 -4.30 14.30 5.39
C GLU A 130 -4.84 13.83 4.02
N ILE A 131 -5.23 12.56 3.90
CA ILE A 131 -5.88 12.04 2.70
C ILE A 131 -7.18 12.81 2.43
N PHE A 132 -8.02 12.99 3.45
CA PHE A 132 -9.30 13.68 3.31
C PHE A 132 -9.11 15.12 2.80
N LYS A 133 -8.05 15.78 3.26
CA LYS A 133 -7.67 17.13 2.82
C LYS A 133 -7.04 17.18 1.42
N GLU A 134 -6.22 16.19 1.06
CA GLU A 134 -5.29 16.32 -0.07
C GLU A 134 -5.49 15.30 -1.22
N TRP A 135 -6.44 14.36 -1.11
CA TRP A 135 -6.59 13.25 -2.06
C TRP A 135 -6.65 13.70 -3.52
N GLU A 136 -7.31 14.82 -3.80
CA GLU A 136 -7.47 15.31 -5.17
C GLU A 136 -6.13 15.79 -5.75
N GLU A 137 -5.35 16.51 -4.95
CA GLU A 137 -4.03 17.00 -5.34
C GLU A 137 -3.03 15.85 -5.48
N ILE A 138 -3.14 14.81 -4.65
CA ILE A 138 -2.34 13.60 -4.79
C ILE A 138 -2.59 12.95 -6.16
N LEU A 139 -3.85 12.75 -6.56
CA LEU A 139 -4.18 12.18 -7.87
C LEU A 139 -3.72 13.05 -9.04
N ARG A 140 -3.85 14.38 -8.94
CA ARG A 140 -3.32 15.32 -9.95
C ARG A 140 -1.80 15.22 -10.04
N CYS A 141 -1.12 15.09 -8.91
CA CYS A 141 0.32 14.93 -8.86
C CYS A 141 0.76 13.65 -9.55
N TRP A 142 0.14 12.50 -9.23
CA TRP A 142 0.42 11.22 -9.89
C TRP A 142 0.12 11.26 -11.39
N THR A 143 -0.95 11.94 -11.80
CA THR A 143 -1.25 12.18 -13.22
C THR A 143 -0.07 12.88 -13.92
N ARG A 144 0.44 13.97 -13.34
CA ARG A 144 1.60 14.71 -13.89
C ARG A 144 2.86 13.86 -13.99
N VAL A 145 3.09 12.97 -13.01
CA VAL A 145 4.21 12.03 -13.05
C VAL A 145 4.09 11.08 -14.25
N CYS A 146 2.91 10.50 -14.48
CA CYS A 146 2.67 9.64 -15.65
C CYS A 146 2.85 10.40 -16.97
N GLU A 147 2.37 11.65 -17.07
CA GLU A 147 2.58 12.50 -18.25
C GLU A 147 4.06 12.80 -18.50
N ALA A 148 4.83 13.09 -17.45
CA ALA A 148 6.27 13.32 -17.56
C ALA A 148 7.04 12.09 -18.06
N MET A 149 6.51 10.89 -17.85
CA MET A 149 7.03 9.62 -18.39
C MET A 149 6.45 9.27 -19.77
N ALA A 150 5.63 10.14 -20.36
CA ALA A 150 4.88 9.92 -21.60
C ALA A 150 3.92 8.70 -21.54
N ASP A 151 3.39 8.38 -20.37
CA ASP A 151 2.35 7.35 -20.19
C ASP A 151 0.97 8.01 -20.05
N THR A 152 0.41 8.42 -21.20
CA THR A 152 -0.89 9.11 -21.27
C THR A 152 -2.04 8.21 -20.84
N ALA A 153 -1.97 6.91 -21.11
CA ALA A 153 -2.99 5.95 -20.72
C ALA A 153 -3.10 5.83 -19.19
N ALA A 154 -1.97 5.69 -18.48
CA ALA A 154 -1.98 5.69 -17.02
C ALA A 154 -2.47 7.02 -16.44
N ALA A 155 -2.06 8.15 -17.04
CA ALA A 155 -2.54 9.48 -16.64
C ALA A 155 -4.06 9.61 -16.76
N ASP A 156 -4.65 9.19 -17.89
CA ASP A 156 -6.09 9.26 -18.14
C ASP A 156 -6.91 8.34 -17.23
N ASN A 157 -6.36 7.17 -16.90
CA ASN A 157 -6.97 6.27 -15.93
C ASN A 157 -7.00 6.88 -14.52
N ILE A 158 -5.90 7.49 -14.07
CA ILE A 158 -5.84 8.20 -12.78
C ILE A 158 -6.83 9.38 -12.76
N ARG A 159 -6.95 10.15 -13.86
CA ARG A 159 -7.97 11.20 -14.00
C ARG A 159 -9.37 10.64 -13.87
N THR A 160 -9.64 9.49 -14.47
CA THR A 160 -10.94 8.82 -14.41
C THR A 160 -11.29 8.44 -12.97
N VAL A 161 -10.33 7.89 -12.20
CA VAL A 161 -10.51 7.63 -10.76
C VAL A 161 -10.86 8.92 -10.03
N ARG A 162 -10.09 10.00 -10.23
CA ARG A 162 -10.35 11.31 -9.61
C ARG A 162 -11.77 11.80 -9.92
N LEU A 163 -12.18 11.78 -11.20
CA LEU A 163 -13.51 12.25 -11.61
C LEU A 163 -14.64 11.43 -10.97
N ARG A 164 -14.46 10.11 -10.85
CA ARG A 164 -15.42 9.23 -10.17
C ARG A 164 -15.50 9.53 -8.67
N LEU A 165 -14.37 9.80 -8.00
CA LEU A 165 -14.35 10.20 -6.59
C LEU A 165 -15.04 11.57 -6.36
N VAL A 166 -14.81 12.55 -7.24
CA VAL A 166 -15.51 13.86 -7.19
C VAL A 166 -17.03 13.68 -7.30
N ARG A 167 -17.48 12.78 -8.18
CA ARG A 167 -18.90 12.45 -8.36
C ARG A 167 -19.47 11.51 -7.30
N GLN A 168 -18.65 11.12 -6.31
CA GLN A 168 -19.01 10.15 -5.27
C GLN A 168 -19.41 8.76 -5.84
N GLU A 169 -18.94 8.43 -7.04
CA GLU A 169 -19.11 7.13 -7.68
C GLU A 169 -18.06 6.12 -7.16
N TYR A 170 -17.95 5.99 -5.84
CA TYR A 170 -16.82 5.31 -5.18
C TYR A 170 -16.59 3.89 -5.67
N ARG A 171 -17.65 3.08 -5.80
CA ARG A 171 -17.55 1.70 -6.29
C ARG A 171 -17.00 1.62 -7.71
N ARG A 172 -17.36 2.58 -8.57
CA ARG A 172 -16.83 2.67 -9.93
C ARG A 172 -15.40 3.20 -9.94
N ALA A 173 -15.02 4.06 -8.99
CA ALA A 173 -13.66 4.60 -8.91
C ALA A 173 -12.59 3.51 -8.74
N VAL A 174 -12.99 2.36 -8.19
CA VAL A 174 -12.12 1.22 -7.88
C VAL A 174 -12.67 -0.09 -8.46
N ASP A 175 -13.40 -0.01 -9.58
CA ASP A 175 -13.87 -1.18 -10.30
C ASP A 175 -12.71 -1.82 -11.07
N GLY A 176 -11.85 -2.50 -10.31
CA GLY A 176 -10.68 -3.21 -10.78
C GLY A 176 -11.01 -4.51 -11.50
N ARG A 177 -9.95 -5.26 -11.80
CA ARG A 177 -10.04 -6.53 -12.54
C ARG A 177 -10.73 -7.60 -11.68
N ALA A 178 -11.38 -8.54 -12.33
CA ALA A 178 -11.90 -9.71 -11.64
C ALA A 178 -10.75 -10.67 -11.31
N MET A 179 -10.55 -10.95 -10.03
CA MET A 179 -9.55 -11.88 -9.52
C MET A 179 -9.94 -13.33 -9.81
N ARG A 180 -9.00 -14.14 -10.28
CA ARG A 180 -9.15 -15.59 -10.54
C ARG A 180 -8.38 -16.41 -9.51
N LEU A 181 -8.90 -16.43 -8.28
CA LEU A 181 -8.25 -17.03 -7.10
C LEU A 181 -7.97 -18.55 -7.20
N HIS A 182 -8.64 -19.25 -8.12
CA HIS A 182 -8.46 -20.69 -8.34
C HIS A 182 -7.17 -21.03 -9.13
N ILE A 183 -6.61 -20.05 -9.85
CA ILE A 183 -5.39 -20.23 -10.63
C ILE A 183 -4.20 -20.11 -9.68
N ARG A 184 -3.37 -21.16 -9.62
CA ARG A 184 -2.17 -21.17 -8.76
C ARG A 184 -0.96 -20.48 -9.37
N ALA A 185 -0.96 -20.29 -10.69
CA ALA A 185 0.11 -19.56 -11.38
C ALA A 185 -0.03 -18.06 -11.09
N TYR A 186 1.09 -17.41 -10.74
CA TYR A 186 1.10 -15.98 -10.48
C TYR A 186 0.51 -15.18 -11.64
N ASN A 187 -0.41 -14.29 -11.29
CA ASN A 187 -0.93 -13.28 -12.20
C ASN A 187 -0.94 -11.93 -11.48
N GLU A 188 -0.32 -10.94 -12.12
CA GLU A 188 -0.16 -9.61 -11.56
C GLU A 188 -1.50 -8.91 -11.32
N GLY A 189 -2.45 -9.00 -12.25
CA GLY A 189 -3.78 -8.40 -12.07
C GLY A 189 -4.58 -9.05 -10.94
N ASP A 190 -4.46 -10.37 -10.79
CA ASP A 190 -5.07 -11.09 -9.66
C ASP A 190 -4.39 -10.67 -8.33
N ALA A 191 -3.07 -10.49 -8.33
CA ALA A 191 -2.32 -10.02 -7.17
C ALA A 191 -2.65 -8.57 -6.76
N PHE A 192 -2.90 -7.69 -7.73
CA PHE A 192 -3.36 -6.32 -7.47
C PHE A 192 -4.75 -6.30 -6.84
N GLY A 193 -5.71 -7.05 -7.42
CA GLY A 193 -7.04 -7.18 -6.84
C GLY A 193 -7.03 -7.75 -5.42
N ILE A 194 -6.13 -8.71 -5.13
CA ILE A 194 -5.92 -9.21 -3.76
C ILE A 194 -5.37 -8.11 -2.85
N GLY A 195 -4.39 -7.34 -3.32
CA GLY A 195 -3.83 -6.20 -2.59
C GLY A 195 -4.89 -5.15 -2.25
N GLU A 196 -5.75 -4.79 -3.20
CA GLU A 196 -6.88 -3.86 -2.97
C GLU A 196 -7.83 -4.37 -1.89
N MET A 197 -8.19 -5.66 -1.95
CA MET A 197 -9.07 -6.29 -0.97
C MET A 197 -8.43 -6.29 0.43
N LEU A 198 -7.15 -6.66 0.53
CA LEU A 198 -6.42 -6.64 1.80
C LEU A 198 -6.30 -5.21 2.35
N TYR A 199 -6.05 -4.23 1.49
CA TYR A 199 -6.00 -2.81 1.88
C TYR A 199 -7.36 -2.31 2.38
N TYR A 200 -8.46 -2.70 1.72
CA TYR A 200 -9.80 -2.39 2.21
C TYR A 200 -10.07 -3.01 3.59
N CYS A 201 -9.67 -4.27 3.80
CA CYS A 201 -9.77 -4.92 5.11
C CYS A 201 -8.98 -4.16 6.19
N ILE A 202 -7.81 -3.63 5.83
CA ILE A 202 -7.01 -2.80 6.72
C ILE A 202 -7.78 -1.53 7.11
N LEU A 203 -8.32 -0.80 6.12
CA LEU A 203 -9.04 0.46 6.33
C LEU A 203 -10.33 0.28 7.15
N LYS A 204 -11.13 -0.75 6.85
CA LYS A 204 -12.46 -0.93 7.44
C LYS A 204 -12.48 -1.70 8.74
N TYR A 205 -11.57 -2.65 8.93
CA TYR A 205 -11.65 -3.59 10.04
C TYR A 205 -10.42 -3.51 10.93
N MET A 206 -9.22 -3.68 10.37
CA MET A 206 -8.02 -3.85 11.19
C MET A 206 -7.62 -2.56 11.90
N ALA A 207 -7.40 -1.46 11.16
CA ALA A 207 -6.92 -0.22 11.75
C ALA A 207 -7.89 0.35 12.81
N PRO A 208 -9.21 0.44 12.56
CA PRO A 208 -10.17 0.92 13.57
C PRO A 208 -10.23 0.01 14.80
N SER A 209 -10.23 -1.32 14.61
CA SER A 209 -10.33 -2.27 15.73
C SER A 209 -9.08 -2.24 16.62
N ILE A 210 -7.91 -2.16 16.00
CA ILE A 210 -6.64 -2.06 16.73
C ILE A 210 -6.53 -0.73 17.48
N ARG A 211 -6.92 0.38 16.86
CA ARG A 211 -6.98 1.68 17.53
C ARG A 211 -7.90 1.62 18.76
N LYS A 212 -9.13 1.12 18.59
CA LYS A 212 -10.10 0.99 19.69
C LYS A 212 -9.57 0.11 20.82
N PHE A 213 -8.91 -1.00 20.51
CA PHE A 213 -8.26 -1.85 21.52
C PHE A 213 -7.19 -1.08 22.30
N LEU A 214 -6.34 -0.31 21.62
CA LEU A 214 -5.29 0.49 22.26
C LEU A 214 -5.85 1.62 23.14
N GLU A 215 -6.90 2.30 22.68
CA GLU A 215 -7.63 3.32 23.43
C GLU A 215 -8.27 2.74 24.70
N LEU A 216 -8.84 1.53 24.62
CA LEU A 216 -9.38 0.84 25.80
C LEU A 216 -8.29 0.48 26.81
N LYS A 217 -7.10 0.09 26.35
CA LYS A 217 -5.94 -0.20 27.21
C LYS A 217 -5.31 1.08 27.78
N ASN A 218 -5.40 2.21 27.07
CA ASN A 218 -4.79 3.49 27.46
C ASN A 218 -5.71 4.69 27.12
N PRO A 219 -6.78 4.95 27.89
CA PRO A 219 -7.80 5.95 27.54
C PRO A 219 -7.31 7.39 27.44
N SER A 220 -6.13 7.69 28.02
CA SER A 220 -5.52 9.02 28.01
C SER A 220 -4.73 9.33 26.74
N ILE A 221 -4.56 8.36 25.83
CA ILE A 221 -3.77 8.51 24.60
C ILE A 221 -4.69 8.35 23.41
N ALA A 222 -4.70 9.35 22.52
CA ALA A 222 -5.33 9.22 21.21
C ALA A 222 -4.39 8.48 20.27
N PHE A 223 -4.85 7.39 19.69
CA PHE A 223 -4.09 6.58 18.74
C PHE A 223 -4.48 6.92 17.30
N SER A 224 -3.52 6.90 16.37
CA SER A 224 -3.80 7.08 14.95
C SER A 224 -4.36 5.79 14.32
N LEU A 225 -4.80 5.86 13.06
CA LEU A 225 -5.15 4.69 12.26
C LEU A 225 -3.94 4.05 11.56
N ASP A 226 -2.71 4.49 11.86
CA ASP A 226 -1.51 3.87 11.31
C ASP A 226 -1.33 2.47 11.91
N LEU A 227 -1.85 1.48 11.19
CA LEU A 227 -1.81 0.08 11.61
C LEU A 227 -0.38 -0.42 11.84
N TYR A 228 0.63 0.14 11.16
CA TYR A 228 2.01 -0.27 11.38
C TYR A 228 2.55 0.18 12.72
N GLU A 229 2.41 1.47 13.05
CA GLU A 229 2.87 1.96 14.35
C GLU A 229 2.12 1.29 15.50
N ASN A 230 0.79 1.10 15.33
CA ASN A 230 -0.02 0.41 16.34
C ASN A 230 0.38 -1.06 16.51
N LEU A 231 0.56 -1.83 15.41
CA LEU A 231 1.01 -3.22 15.52
C LEU A 231 2.42 -3.33 16.10
N LYS A 232 3.30 -2.38 15.78
CA LYS A 232 4.67 -2.34 16.31
C LYS A 232 4.67 -2.12 17.82
N ASP A 233 3.85 -1.21 18.33
CA ASP A 233 3.65 -0.99 19.76
C ASP A 233 3.07 -2.25 20.44
N ILE A 234 2.02 -2.84 19.87
CA ILE A 234 1.42 -4.08 20.38
C ILE A 234 2.44 -5.22 20.44
N ILE A 235 3.25 -5.41 19.39
CA ILE A 235 4.30 -6.43 19.36
C ILE A 235 5.35 -6.17 20.45
N ALA A 236 5.73 -4.92 20.68
CA ALA A 236 6.68 -4.58 21.73
C ALA A 236 6.12 -4.90 23.12
N LYS A 237 4.85 -4.58 23.38
CA LYS A 237 4.16 -4.89 24.64
C LYS A 237 3.92 -6.39 24.84
N GLN A 238 3.56 -7.11 23.79
CA GLN A 238 3.39 -8.56 23.80
C GLN A 238 4.70 -9.30 24.18
N LYS A 239 5.87 -8.77 23.78
CA LYS A 239 7.17 -9.34 24.18
C LYS A 239 7.46 -9.16 25.68
N GLN A 240 6.92 -8.12 26.29
CA GLN A 240 7.10 -7.84 27.72
C GLN A 240 6.07 -8.58 28.57
N ASN A 241 4.88 -8.79 28.03
CA ASN A 241 3.79 -9.52 28.67
C ASN A 241 3.09 -10.42 27.64
N ALA A 242 3.24 -11.73 27.80
CA ALA A 242 2.64 -12.72 26.90
C ALA A 242 1.10 -12.70 26.90
N ASP A 243 0.48 -12.11 27.91
CA ASP A 243 -0.99 -11.98 28.01
C ASP A 243 -1.46 -10.54 27.71
N TYR A 244 -0.63 -9.74 27.03
CA TYR A 244 -0.95 -8.35 26.72
C TYR A 244 -2.26 -8.21 25.92
N LEU A 245 -2.46 -9.08 24.92
CA LEU A 245 -3.71 -9.14 24.16
C LEU A 245 -4.86 -9.74 24.98
N ALA A 246 -4.67 -10.96 25.51
CA ALA A 246 -5.60 -11.67 26.39
C ALA A 246 -4.88 -12.82 27.13
N ASP A 247 -5.49 -13.36 28.19
CA ASP A 247 -4.95 -14.46 29.02
C ASP A 247 -4.55 -15.69 28.20
N ALA A 248 -3.45 -16.36 28.54
CA ALA A 248 -2.91 -17.53 27.83
C ALA A 248 -2.42 -17.25 26.40
N GLY A 249 -1.81 -16.08 26.17
CA GLY A 249 -1.31 -15.69 24.85
C GLY A 249 -0.15 -16.54 24.31
N THR A 250 0.66 -17.14 25.19
CA THR A 250 1.67 -18.14 24.79
C THR A 250 1.03 -19.38 24.17
N THR A 251 -0.04 -19.89 24.78
CA THR A 251 -0.74 -21.11 24.32
C THR A 251 -1.44 -20.88 23.00
N ARG A 252 -2.02 -19.68 22.79
CA ARG A 252 -2.63 -19.28 21.50
C ARG A 252 -1.61 -18.93 20.42
N ASN A 253 -0.35 -18.70 20.78
CA ASN A 253 0.70 -18.23 19.87
C ASN A 253 0.44 -16.82 19.30
N ASP A 254 0.02 -15.90 20.16
CA ASP A 254 -0.30 -14.50 19.80
C ASP A 254 0.89 -13.81 19.10
N GLU A 255 2.15 -14.17 19.43
CA GLU A 255 3.35 -13.66 18.77
C GLU A 255 3.36 -13.98 17.26
N ARG A 256 3.02 -15.21 16.87
CA ARG A 256 2.96 -15.61 15.45
C ARG A 256 1.86 -14.84 14.73
N THR A 257 0.70 -14.69 15.36
CA THR A 257 -0.46 -14.00 14.79
C THR A 257 -0.16 -12.52 14.55
N LEU A 258 0.51 -11.86 15.50
CA LEU A 258 0.98 -10.48 15.32
C LEU A 258 2.06 -10.35 14.24
N LYS A 259 3.04 -11.28 14.19
CA LYS A 259 4.07 -11.29 13.13
C LYS A 259 3.46 -11.46 11.75
N MET A 260 2.47 -12.35 11.59
CA MET A 260 1.79 -12.56 10.32
C MET A 260 0.94 -11.34 9.94
N SER A 261 0.25 -10.72 10.91
CA SER A 261 -0.54 -9.51 10.71
C SER A 261 0.33 -8.33 10.24
N MET A 262 1.50 -8.14 10.86
CA MET A 262 2.48 -7.14 10.46
C MET A 262 3.05 -7.43 9.06
N LYS A 263 3.37 -8.69 8.77
CA LYS A 263 3.83 -9.11 7.44
C LYS A 263 2.78 -8.81 6.37
N ALA A 264 1.52 -9.17 6.61
CA ALA A 264 0.42 -8.92 5.69
C ALA A 264 0.27 -7.42 5.36
N ARG A 265 0.25 -6.56 6.39
CA ARG A 265 0.22 -5.10 6.21
C ARG A 265 1.40 -4.63 5.36
N ASN A 266 2.61 -5.07 5.68
CA ASN A 266 3.80 -4.62 4.96
C ASN A 266 3.79 -5.07 3.50
N GLN A 267 3.38 -6.30 3.20
CA GLN A 267 3.28 -6.75 1.81
C GLN A 267 2.25 -5.94 1.03
N CYS A 268 1.13 -5.56 1.67
CA CYS A 268 0.10 -4.70 1.10
C CYS A 268 0.60 -3.29 0.76
N CYS A 269 1.42 -2.70 1.62
CA CYS A 269 1.87 -1.30 1.46
C CYS A 269 3.18 -1.15 0.66
N HIS A 270 3.99 -2.20 0.55
CA HIS A 270 5.32 -2.15 -0.07
C HIS A 270 5.45 -2.93 -1.39
N GLY A 271 4.32 -3.26 -2.03
CA GLY A 271 4.32 -3.82 -3.37
C GLY A 271 4.84 -5.26 -3.46
N PHE A 272 4.80 -6.04 -2.39
CA PHE A 272 5.20 -7.46 -2.44
C PHE A 272 4.06 -8.34 -2.97
N PHE A 273 3.62 -8.05 -4.21
CA PHE A 273 2.44 -8.65 -4.84
C PHE A 273 2.52 -10.16 -5.01
N ALA A 274 3.71 -10.71 -5.29
CA ALA A 274 3.90 -12.16 -5.36
C ALA A 274 3.61 -12.83 -3.99
N ASP A 275 4.13 -12.27 -2.91
CA ASP A 275 3.88 -12.79 -1.57
C ASP A 275 2.39 -12.68 -1.20
N MET A 276 1.74 -11.56 -1.53
CA MET A 276 0.29 -11.42 -1.32
C MET A 276 -0.50 -12.46 -2.10
N PHE A 277 -0.18 -12.65 -3.38
CA PHE A 277 -0.86 -13.62 -4.24
C PHE A 277 -0.80 -15.04 -3.66
N TYR A 278 0.33 -15.45 -3.09
CA TYR A 278 0.49 -16.79 -2.55
C TYR A 278 0.03 -16.95 -1.09
N ASN A 279 -0.03 -15.88 -0.30
CA ASN A 279 -0.24 -15.97 1.16
C ASN A 279 -1.50 -15.27 1.67
N TRP A 280 -2.35 -14.72 0.80
CA TRP A 280 -3.54 -13.94 1.21
C TRP A 280 -4.47 -14.70 2.18
N GLU A 281 -4.60 -16.02 2.04
CA GLU A 281 -5.42 -16.85 2.95
C GLU A 281 -4.88 -16.81 4.37
N SER A 282 -3.56 -17.01 4.52
CA SER A 282 -2.90 -16.95 5.84
C SER A 282 -2.93 -15.55 6.42
N TYR A 283 -2.87 -14.51 5.57
CA TYR A 283 -2.98 -13.12 6.02
C TYR A 283 -4.37 -12.83 6.59
N LEU A 284 -5.44 -13.14 5.86
CA LEU A 284 -6.81 -12.97 6.33
C LEU A 284 -7.10 -13.80 7.58
N ALA A 285 -6.64 -15.06 7.62
CA ALA A 285 -6.80 -15.92 8.79
C ALA A 285 -6.14 -15.30 10.04
N SER A 286 -4.91 -14.77 9.91
CA SER A 286 -4.23 -14.12 11.04
C SER A 286 -4.94 -12.86 11.53
N TRP A 287 -5.55 -12.09 10.62
CA TRP A 287 -6.33 -10.91 10.97
C TRP A 287 -7.64 -11.26 11.67
N ILE A 288 -8.35 -12.30 11.20
CA ILE A 288 -9.54 -12.83 11.87
C ILE A 288 -9.21 -13.30 13.29
N GLU A 289 -8.10 -14.02 13.46
CA GLU A 289 -7.64 -14.48 14.76
C GLU A 289 -7.29 -13.31 15.68
N LEU A 290 -6.54 -12.32 15.17
CA LEU A 290 -6.21 -11.12 15.94
C LEU A 290 -7.46 -10.36 16.39
N LEU A 291 -8.42 -10.14 15.48
CA LEU A 291 -9.69 -9.49 15.80
C LEU A 291 -10.48 -10.26 16.87
N ASN A 292 -10.44 -11.60 16.82
CA ASN A 292 -11.04 -12.44 17.84
C ASN A 292 -10.39 -12.26 19.21
N VAL A 293 -9.05 -12.28 19.27
CA VAL A 293 -8.30 -12.17 20.54
C VAL A 293 -8.50 -10.79 21.19
N ILE A 294 -8.54 -9.71 20.40
CA ILE A 294 -8.77 -8.35 20.94
C ILE A 294 -10.26 -8.04 21.21
N GLY A 295 -11.16 -9.02 21.04
CA GLY A 295 -12.60 -8.85 21.29
C GLY A 295 -13.35 -8.00 20.24
N ALA A 296 -12.78 -7.78 19.05
CA ALA A 296 -13.41 -7.03 17.97
C ALA A 296 -14.36 -7.92 17.13
N ILE A 297 -15.40 -8.45 17.78
CA ILE A 297 -16.26 -9.53 17.23
C ILE A 297 -16.98 -9.12 15.93
N GLU A 298 -17.55 -7.93 15.87
CA GLU A 298 -18.27 -7.47 14.66
C GLU A 298 -17.33 -7.38 13.44
N ALA A 299 -16.12 -6.82 13.64
CA ALA A 299 -15.11 -6.73 12.59
C ALA A 299 -14.63 -8.12 12.16
N LYS A 300 -14.42 -9.03 13.12
CA LYS A 300 -14.07 -10.43 12.87
C LYS A 300 -15.13 -11.11 11.99
N GLU A 301 -16.41 -10.99 12.32
CA GLU A 301 -17.50 -11.63 11.57
C GLU A 301 -17.59 -11.12 10.14
N LYS A 302 -17.46 -9.80 9.94
CA LYS A 302 -17.43 -9.18 8.60
C LYS A 302 -16.23 -9.69 7.79
N LEU A 303 -15.04 -9.70 8.38
CA LEU A 303 -13.83 -10.20 7.71
C LEU A 303 -13.90 -11.70 7.41
N GLN A 304 -14.47 -12.50 8.33
CA GLN A 304 -14.71 -13.92 8.15
C GLN A 304 -15.68 -14.19 6.99
N SER A 305 -16.74 -13.40 6.87
CA SER A 305 -17.70 -13.50 5.75
C SER A 305 -17.03 -13.23 4.40
N MET A 306 -16.16 -12.21 4.34
CA MET A 306 -15.35 -11.93 3.15
C MET A 306 -14.40 -13.09 2.83
N TYR A 307 -13.65 -13.58 3.83
CA TYR A 307 -12.77 -14.73 3.67
C TYR A 307 -13.51 -15.95 3.13
N ASN A 308 -14.66 -16.30 3.73
CA ASN A 308 -15.49 -17.42 3.30
C ASN A 308 -15.98 -17.24 1.85
N THR A 309 -16.35 -16.03 1.47
CA THR A 309 -16.75 -15.71 0.09
C THR A 309 -15.61 -15.91 -0.90
N LEU A 310 -14.39 -15.48 -0.56
CA LEU A 310 -13.20 -15.67 -1.40
C LEU A 310 -12.86 -17.15 -1.56
N ILE A 311 -12.89 -17.92 -0.47
CA ILE A 311 -12.67 -19.37 -0.48
C ILE A 311 -13.73 -20.09 -1.33
N ASP A 312 -15.01 -19.72 -1.19
CA ASP A 312 -16.09 -20.28 -2.02
C ASP A 312 -15.85 -20.03 -3.51
N ARG A 313 -15.48 -18.80 -3.88
CA ARG A 313 -15.18 -18.43 -5.27
C ARG A 313 -13.98 -19.19 -5.81
N LYS A 314 -12.91 -19.32 -5.02
CA LYS A 314 -11.73 -20.12 -5.34
C LYS A 314 -12.12 -21.58 -5.59
N ASN A 315 -12.84 -22.20 -4.67
CA ASN A 315 -13.21 -23.62 -4.76
C ASN A 315 -14.14 -23.91 -5.94
N LYS A 316 -15.02 -22.96 -6.29
CA LYS A 316 -15.94 -23.07 -7.44
C LYS A 316 -15.30 -22.66 -8.78
N GLY A 317 -14.02 -22.28 -8.81
CA GLY A 317 -13.37 -21.81 -10.04
C GLY A 317 -13.94 -20.50 -10.59
N ARG A 318 -14.58 -19.67 -9.76
CA ARG A 318 -15.25 -18.43 -10.18
C ARG A 318 -14.36 -17.23 -9.92
N SER A 319 -14.45 -16.23 -10.80
CA SER A 319 -13.81 -14.93 -10.57
C SER A 319 -14.64 -14.06 -9.62
N ILE A 320 -13.98 -13.08 -9.00
CA ILE A 320 -14.59 -12.09 -8.10
C ILE A 320 -13.86 -10.75 -8.21
N ARG A 321 -14.61 -9.65 -8.18
CA ARG A 321 -14.05 -8.28 -8.17
C ARG A 321 -13.88 -7.80 -6.73
N SER A 322 -12.81 -7.05 -6.45
CA SER A 322 -12.58 -6.39 -5.15
C SER A 322 -13.75 -5.47 -4.78
N ALA A 323 -14.32 -4.76 -5.77
CA ALA A 323 -15.46 -3.87 -5.63
C ALA A 323 -16.78 -4.51 -5.16
N VAL A 324 -16.84 -5.84 -4.98
CA VAL A 324 -17.99 -6.52 -4.35
C VAL A 324 -18.01 -6.29 -2.83
N PHE A 325 -16.85 -6.00 -2.23
CA PHE A 325 -16.71 -5.86 -0.77
C PHE A 325 -16.78 -4.41 -0.29
N LEU A 326 -16.93 -3.45 -1.19
CA LEU A 326 -16.76 -2.02 -0.91
C LEU A 326 -18.02 -1.31 -0.43
#